data_AF-A0A8J3JGP2-F1
#
_entry.id   AF-A0A8J3JGP2-F1
#
_cell.length_a   1.000
_cell.length_b   1.000
_cell.length_c   1.000
_cell.angle_alpha   90.00
_cell.angle_beta   90.00
_cell.angle_gamma   90.00
#
_symmetry.space_group_name_H-M   'P 1'
#
loop_
_entity.id
_entity.type
_entity.pdbx_description
1 polymer ?
#
loop_
_entity_poly.entity_id
_entity_poly.type
_entity_poly.pdbx_seq_one_letter_code
_entity_poly.pdbx_strand_id
1 'polypeptide(L)'
;MVAGIVTALVLCAAIYLGSRGLHNFDSALAPYAIASVFLAFGIAYRYTVWISSPGARRLFKKGWGAALSWQNMRRAPTALPRMIATYLGFQKFLGARSRSRWAAHQLIFWGCVLAALITFPLSWGWFTFTSPTGSGPQYSMNLWGFSLAKFDALSVVGWIAFHGLDLAAVLVIAGATYFLVRRMRDREAGTGQRFGYDLVPLLALIIISVTGLLLTFSSVFLHGGGYQFLAVLHMAAVVLTLLYLPFGKFFHIAQRPAAVGMQLFKYTEHGSVQPCRVCGEPIDTTAYVENLRGTMQDLKLGFDQVVLTCPRCKRLARGQAYRTEVKRGF
;
A
#
# COMPACT_ATOMS: atom_id res chain seq x y z
N MET A 1 6.55 -16.47 -10.59
CA MET A 1 6.84 -17.48 -9.54
C MET A 1 8.25 -17.31 -8.99
N VAL A 2 9.30 -17.36 -9.84
CA VAL A 2 10.71 -17.20 -9.45
C VAL A 2 10.97 -15.98 -8.55
N ALA A 3 10.54 -14.78 -8.96
CA ALA A 3 10.75 -13.57 -8.14
C ALA A 3 10.12 -13.68 -6.74
N GLY A 4 8.94 -14.31 -6.62
CA GLY A 4 8.32 -14.55 -5.32
C GLY A 4 9.17 -15.46 -4.43
N ILE A 5 9.67 -16.57 -4.98
CA ILE A 5 10.54 -17.52 -4.26
C ILE A 5 11.82 -16.81 -3.80
N VAL A 6 12.46 -16.07 -4.70
CA VAL A 6 13.68 -15.31 -4.37
C VAL A 6 13.42 -14.31 -3.25
N THR A 7 12.33 -13.52 -3.34
CA THR A 7 11.99 -12.56 -2.27
C THR A 7 11.73 -13.25 -0.93
N ALA A 8 11.06 -14.40 -0.93
CA ALA A 8 10.83 -15.18 0.30
C ALA A 8 12.15 -15.69 0.90
N LEU A 9 13.03 -16.26 0.09
CA LEU A 9 14.34 -16.75 0.54
C LEU A 9 15.22 -15.63 1.07
N VAL A 10 15.24 -14.47 0.39
CA VAL A 10 15.96 -13.28 0.85
C VAL A 10 15.40 -12.80 2.20
N LEU A 11 14.08 -12.79 2.37
CA LEU A 11 13.48 -12.40 3.65
C LEU A 11 13.80 -13.43 4.75
N CYS A 12 13.75 -14.73 4.47
CA CYS A 12 14.18 -15.76 5.42
C CYS A 12 15.65 -15.56 5.85
N ALA A 13 16.55 -15.30 4.89
CA ALA A 13 17.95 -15.01 5.19
C ALA A 13 18.09 -13.72 6.02
N ALA A 14 17.33 -12.68 5.71
CA ALA A 14 17.34 -11.42 6.45
C ALA A 14 16.80 -11.58 7.89
N ILE A 15 15.78 -12.41 8.09
CA ILE A 15 15.28 -12.79 9.43
C ILE A 15 16.39 -13.52 10.19
N TYR A 16 17.00 -14.56 9.60
CA TYR A 16 18.06 -15.33 10.25
C TYR A 16 19.26 -14.47 10.64
N LEU A 17 19.76 -13.64 9.72
CA LEU A 17 20.91 -12.76 9.97
C LEU A 17 20.57 -11.65 10.97
N GLY A 18 19.43 -10.97 10.79
CA GLY A 18 19.04 -9.84 11.64
C GLY A 18 18.62 -10.24 13.05
N SER A 19 18.17 -11.49 13.25
CA SER A 19 17.93 -12.08 14.58
C SER A 19 19.18 -12.68 15.22
N ARG A 20 20.36 -12.52 14.59
CA ARG A 20 21.65 -13.06 15.04
C ARG A 20 21.65 -14.58 15.17
N GLY A 21 21.20 -15.27 14.12
CA GLY A 21 21.08 -16.73 14.12
C GLY A 21 19.91 -17.22 14.96
N LEU A 22 18.79 -16.47 14.98
CA LEU A 22 17.59 -16.74 15.77
C LEU A 22 17.71 -16.56 17.29
N HIS A 23 18.85 -16.08 17.80
CA HIS A 23 19.02 -15.84 19.24
C HIS A 23 18.03 -14.79 19.78
N ASN A 24 17.70 -13.78 18.98
CA ASN A 24 16.75 -12.73 19.34
C ASN A 24 15.32 -13.02 18.85
N PHE A 25 15.07 -14.23 18.33
CA PHE A 25 13.79 -14.58 17.74
C PHE A 25 12.86 -15.16 18.81
N ASP A 26 11.71 -14.52 19.02
CA ASP A 26 10.67 -15.03 19.90
C ASP A 26 9.81 -16.07 19.16
N SER A 27 9.76 -17.29 19.70
CA SER A 27 8.98 -18.40 19.12
C SER A 27 7.47 -18.13 19.15
N ALA A 28 6.97 -17.31 20.08
CA ALA A 28 5.57 -16.88 20.11
C ALA A 28 5.21 -16.04 18.88
N LEU A 29 6.19 -15.39 18.25
CA LEU A 29 5.99 -14.56 17.06
C LEU A 29 6.15 -15.33 15.75
N ALA A 30 6.50 -16.62 15.80
CA ALA A 30 6.77 -17.42 14.60
C ALA A 30 5.62 -17.44 13.57
N PRO A 31 4.34 -17.55 13.96
CA PRO A 31 3.24 -17.50 13.00
C PRO A 31 3.18 -16.18 12.21
N TYR A 32 3.47 -15.06 12.85
CA TYR A 32 3.53 -13.74 12.20
C TYR A 32 4.72 -13.65 11.23
N ALA A 33 5.89 -14.16 11.63
CA ALA A 33 7.06 -14.21 10.77
C ALA A 33 6.80 -15.03 9.50
N ILE A 34 6.23 -16.23 9.63
CA ILE A 34 5.86 -17.11 8.52
C ILE A 34 4.83 -16.40 7.60
N ALA A 35 3.79 -15.79 8.18
CA ALA A 35 2.80 -15.04 7.42
C ALA A 35 3.42 -13.85 6.66
N SER A 36 4.42 -13.17 7.24
CA SER A 36 5.15 -12.09 6.57
C SER A 36 6.00 -12.58 5.39
N VAL A 37 6.59 -13.77 5.49
CA VAL A 37 7.32 -14.41 4.38
C VAL A 37 6.37 -14.76 3.24
N PHE A 38 5.21 -15.34 3.56
CA PHE A 38 4.18 -15.61 2.56
C PHE A 38 3.66 -14.32 1.91
N LEU A 39 3.44 -13.27 2.71
CA LEU A 39 3.05 -11.96 2.20
C LEU A 39 4.09 -11.42 1.21
N ALA A 40 5.38 -11.48 1.56
CA ALA A 40 6.46 -11.02 0.70
C ALA A 40 6.52 -11.82 -0.62
N PHE A 41 6.39 -13.15 -0.54
CA PHE A 41 6.24 -14.01 -1.72
C PHE A 41 5.05 -13.57 -2.59
N GLY A 42 3.87 -13.43 -1.98
CA GLY A 42 2.62 -13.13 -2.67
C GLY A 42 2.64 -11.77 -3.35
N ILE A 43 3.18 -10.75 -2.67
CA ILE A 43 3.37 -9.42 -3.23
C ILE A 43 4.32 -9.48 -4.43
N ALA A 44 5.51 -10.07 -4.27
CA ALA A 44 6.49 -10.15 -5.35
C ALA A 44 5.93 -10.93 -6.56
N TYR A 45 5.28 -12.07 -6.32
CA TYR A 45 4.62 -12.84 -7.36
C TYR A 45 3.57 -12.01 -8.10
N ARG A 46 2.61 -11.42 -7.39
CA ARG A 46 1.54 -10.62 -8.00
C ARG A 46 2.07 -9.38 -8.71
N TYR A 47 3.13 -8.77 -8.17
CA TYR A 47 3.80 -7.64 -8.78
C TYR A 47 4.45 -8.01 -10.12
N THR A 48 5.10 -9.17 -10.20
CA THR A 48 5.64 -9.67 -11.47
C THR A 48 4.57 -9.98 -12.51
N VAL A 49 3.44 -10.57 -12.10
CA VAL A 49 2.30 -10.82 -12.99
C VAL A 49 1.65 -9.51 -13.45
N TRP A 50 1.59 -8.50 -12.57
CA TRP A 50 1.08 -7.20 -12.95
C TRP A 50 1.99 -6.50 -13.98
N ILE A 51 3.30 -6.46 -13.73
CA ILE A 51 4.31 -5.89 -14.63
C ILE A 51 4.42 -6.67 -15.94
N SER A 52 4.04 -7.94 -15.99
CA SER A 52 4.06 -8.69 -17.25
C SER A 52 3.04 -8.18 -18.26
N SER A 53 2.00 -7.44 -17.83
CA SER A 53 1.08 -6.78 -18.77
C SER A 53 1.79 -5.66 -19.57
N PRO A 54 1.56 -5.53 -20.88
CA PRO A 54 2.30 -4.56 -21.71
C PRO A 54 2.22 -3.11 -21.20
N GLY A 55 1.02 -2.68 -20.79
CA GLY A 55 0.80 -1.35 -20.23
C GLY A 55 1.63 -1.11 -18.97
N ALA A 56 1.54 -2.01 -17.98
CA ALA A 56 2.29 -1.87 -16.74
C ALA A 56 3.81 -1.99 -16.96
N ARG A 57 4.25 -2.86 -17.88
CA ARG A 57 5.67 -3.01 -18.23
C ARG A 57 6.27 -1.72 -18.77
N ARG A 58 5.57 -1.09 -19.72
CA ARG A 58 6.00 0.16 -20.35
C ARG A 58 6.02 1.30 -19.33
N LEU A 59 4.99 1.34 -18.48
CA LEU A 59 4.90 2.22 -17.32
C LEU A 59 6.12 2.10 -16.41
N PHE A 60 6.42 0.86 -16.02
CA PHE A 60 7.49 0.52 -15.10
C PHE A 60 8.85 0.90 -15.68
N LYS A 61 9.14 0.53 -16.93
CA LYS A 61 10.39 0.88 -17.62
C LYS A 61 10.59 2.40 -17.73
N LYS A 62 9.56 3.13 -18.14
CA LYS A 62 9.63 4.59 -18.30
C LYS A 62 9.74 5.31 -16.95
N GLY A 63 8.97 4.88 -15.95
CA GLY A 63 9.04 5.44 -14.60
C GLY A 63 10.40 5.20 -13.93
N TRP A 64 10.96 4.00 -14.08
CA TRP A 64 12.29 3.67 -13.55
C TRP A 64 13.40 4.42 -14.29
N GLY A 65 13.31 4.52 -15.62
CA GLY A 65 14.23 5.33 -16.41
C GLY A 65 14.20 6.81 -16.03
N ALA A 66 13.02 7.37 -15.76
CA ALA A 66 12.89 8.74 -15.30
C ALA A 66 13.46 8.95 -13.88
N ALA A 67 13.26 7.99 -12.98
CA ALA A 67 13.72 8.04 -11.59
C ALA A 67 15.25 7.85 -11.45
N LEU A 68 15.84 6.96 -12.25
CA LEU A 68 17.29 6.71 -12.24
C LEU A 68 18.09 7.60 -13.19
N SER A 69 17.44 8.46 -13.97
CA SER A 69 18.13 9.38 -14.87
C SER A 69 18.88 10.45 -14.06
N TRP A 70 20.21 10.44 -14.17
CA TRP A 70 21.08 11.44 -13.55
C TRP A 70 20.76 12.87 -14.00
N GLN A 71 20.37 13.06 -15.27
CA GLN A 71 20.00 14.37 -15.81
C GLN A 71 18.70 14.90 -15.17
N ASN A 72 17.70 14.04 -14.98
CA ASN A 72 16.45 14.41 -14.32
C ASN A 72 16.67 14.72 -12.83
N MET A 73 17.50 13.91 -12.16
CA MET A 73 17.82 14.12 -10.75
C MET A 73 18.61 15.42 -10.52
N ARG A 74 19.51 15.81 -11.45
CA ARG A 74 20.21 17.11 -11.38
C ARG A 74 19.30 18.30 -11.68
N ARG A 75 18.38 18.17 -12.64
CA ARG A 75 17.46 19.26 -13.02
C ARG A 75 16.36 19.49 -11.99
N ALA A 76 15.90 18.43 -11.32
CA ALA A 76 14.79 18.49 -10.36
C ALA A 76 15.01 17.56 -9.16
N PRO A 77 16.03 17.80 -8.31
CA PRO A 77 16.38 16.91 -7.19
C PRO A 77 15.25 16.78 -6.16
N THR A 78 14.40 17.80 -6.04
CA THR A 78 13.27 17.80 -5.10
C THR A 78 12.00 17.17 -5.67
N ALA A 79 11.92 16.88 -6.98
CA ALA A 79 10.68 16.41 -7.60
C ALA A 79 10.27 15.01 -7.10
N LEU A 80 11.20 14.06 -7.09
CA LEU A 80 10.95 12.70 -6.60
C LEU A 80 10.55 12.67 -5.11
N PRO A 81 11.31 13.24 -4.16
CA PRO A 81 10.91 13.22 -2.74
C PRO A 81 9.61 13.97 -2.49
N ARG A 82 9.38 15.10 -3.18
CA ARG A 82 8.11 15.85 -3.10
C ARG A 82 6.93 15.03 -3.60
N MET A 83 7.10 14.28 -4.69
CA MET A 83 6.04 13.41 -5.23
C MET A 83 5.78 12.21 -4.32
N ILE A 84 6.81 11.58 -3.76
CA ILE A 84 6.66 10.53 -2.74
C ILE A 84 5.85 11.07 -1.56
N ALA A 85 6.25 12.20 -0.99
CA ALA A 85 5.55 12.80 0.14
C ALA A 85 4.09 13.16 -0.22
N THR A 86 3.86 13.75 -1.39
CA THR A 86 2.53 14.26 -1.78
C THR A 86 1.56 13.16 -2.21
N TYR A 87 2.03 12.15 -2.94
CA TYR A 87 1.19 11.10 -3.54
C TYR A 87 1.13 9.80 -2.72
N LEU A 88 2.21 9.44 -2.01
CA LEU A 88 2.24 8.25 -1.15
C LEU A 88 1.91 8.58 0.31
N GLY A 89 2.57 9.58 0.89
CA GLY A 89 2.37 9.97 2.29
C GLY A 89 1.06 10.72 2.53
N PHE A 90 1.00 11.97 2.06
CA PHE A 90 -0.15 12.85 2.28
C PHE A 90 -1.34 12.58 1.35
N GLN A 91 -1.12 11.87 0.24
CA GLN A 91 -2.17 11.43 -0.68
C GLN A 91 -3.14 12.58 -1.07
N LYS A 92 -2.59 13.77 -1.39
CA LYS A 92 -3.37 15.03 -1.52
C LYS A 92 -4.49 14.96 -2.56
N PHE A 93 -4.38 14.05 -3.53
CA PHE A 93 -5.42 13.80 -4.54
C PHE A 93 -6.78 13.37 -3.93
N LEU A 94 -6.79 12.74 -2.75
CA LEU A 94 -8.04 12.45 -2.03
C LEU A 94 -8.67 13.71 -1.43
N GLY A 95 -7.83 14.60 -0.89
CA GLY A 95 -8.25 15.84 -0.24
C GLY A 95 -8.95 16.81 -1.19
N ALA A 96 -8.52 16.83 -2.46
CA ALA A 96 -9.14 17.66 -3.50
C ALA A 96 -10.61 17.30 -3.78
N ARG A 97 -11.05 16.08 -3.45
CA ARG A 97 -12.43 15.62 -3.67
C ARG A 97 -13.28 15.59 -2.39
N SER A 98 -12.67 15.28 -1.24
CA SER A 98 -13.36 15.26 0.06
C SER A 98 -12.37 15.23 1.23
N ARG A 99 -12.41 16.25 2.10
CA ARG A 99 -11.55 16.35 3.28
C ARG A 99 -11.80 15.23 4.30
N SER A 100 -13.05 14.79 4.46
CA SER A 100 -13.41 13.71 5.40
C SER A 100 -12.89 12.35 4.93
N ARG A 101 -13.02 12.02 3.64
CA ARG A 101 -12.39 10.80 3.07
C ARG A 101 -10.88 10.82 3.19
N TRP A 102 -10.28 11.99 2.98
CA TRP A 102 -8.85 12.16 3.12
C TRP A 102 -8.38 11.90 4.55
N ALA A 103 -9.00 12.55 5.55
CA ALA A 103 -8.64 12.36 6.96
C ALA A 103 -8.81 10.88 7.38
N ALA A 104 -9.93 10.24 7.05
CA ALA A 104 -10.15 8.83 7.36
C ALA A 104 -9.12 7.90 6.71
N HIS A 105 -8.70 8.20 5.46
CA HIS A 105 -7.64 7.42 4.82
C HIS A 105 -6.28 7.67 5.48
N GLN A 106 -5.97 8.90 5.91
CA GLN A 106 -4.74 9.19 6.64
C GLN A 106 -4.66 8.39 7.95
N LEU A 107 -5.77 8.30 8.69
CA LEU A 107 -5.86 7.47 9.90
C LEU A 107 -5.57 5.99 9.62
N ILE A 108 -6.22 5.39 8.61
CA ILE A 108 -5.94 3.98 8.23
C ILE A 108 -4.48 3.84 7.77
N PHE A 109 -4.01 4.72 6.88
CA PHE A 109 -2.70 4.60 6.28
C PHE A 109 -1.59 4.67 7.33
N TRP A 110 -1.59 5.70 8.17
CA TRP A 110 -0.58 5.87 9.20
C TRP A 110 -0.73 4.85 10.33
N GLY A 111 -1.96 4.46 10.68
CA GLY A 111 -2.19 3.36 11.61
C GLY A 111 -1.60 2.03 11.12
N CYS A 112 -1.88 1.64 9.87
CA CYS A 112 -1.29 0.42 9.28
C CYS A 112 0.23 0.51 9.11
N VAL A 113 0.77 1.68 8.71
CA VAL A 113 2.22 1.88 8.58
C VAL A 113 2.90 1.77 9.94
N LEU A 114 2.37 2.43 10.97
CA LEU A 114 2.89 2.34 12.33
C LEU A 114 2.86 0.89 12.84
N ALA A 115 1.73 0.20 12.68
CA ALA A 115 1.60 -1.21 13.04
C ALA A 115 2.63 -2.07 12.31
N ALA A 116 2.81 -1.91 11.00
CA ALA A 116 3.78 -2.68 10.22
C ALA A 116 5.25 -2.40 10.63
N LEU A 117 5.59 -1.13 10.90
CA LEU A 117 6.93 -0.72 11.31
C LEU A 117 7.32 -1.25 12.69
N ILE A 118 6.34 -1.53 13.55
CA ILE A 118 6.58 -2.14 14.87
C ILE A 118 6.53 -3.67 14.77
N THR A 119 5.45 -4.23 14.21
CA THR A 119 5.18 -5.67 14.23
C THR A 119 6.14 -6.49 13.38
N PHE A 120 6.52 -6.02 12.18
CA PHE A 120 7.40 -6.81 11.33
C PHE A 120 8.80 -6.94 11.92
N PRO A 121 9.50 -5.85 12.31
CA PRO A 121 10.81 -5.98 12.96
C PRO A 121 10.79 -6.78 14.26
N LEU A 122 9.71 -6.68 15.06
CA LEU A 122 9.50 -7.53 16.23
C LEU A 122 9.42 -9.01 15.84
N SER A 123 8.53 -9.35 14.90
CA SER A 123 8.33 -10.74 14.46
C SER A 123 9.56 -11.35 13.77
N TRP A 124 10.44 -10.51 13.21
CA TRP A 124 11.70 -10.94 12.62
C TRP A 124 12.84 -11.09 13.63
N GLY A 125 12.63 -10.72 14.90
CA GLY A 125 13.69 -10.69 15.92
C GLY A 125 14.74 -9.60 15.67
N TRP A 126 14.43 -8.60 14.82
CA TRP A 126 15.32 -7.47 14.55
C TRP A 126 15.24 -6.44 15.66
N PHE A 127 14.11 -6.35 16.34
CA PHE A 127 13.81 -5.36 17.35
C PHE A 127 13.50 -6.06 18.67
N THR A 128 14.20 -5.69 19.76
CA THR A 128 14.04 -6.28 21.08
C THR A 128 14.11 -5.23 22.18
N PHE A 129 13.36 -5.45 23.26
CA PHE A 129 13.48 -4.68 24.49
C PHE A 129 14.20 -5.52 25.54
N THR A 130 15.29 -5.01 26.10
CA THR A 130 16.03 -5.67 27.18
C THR A 130 16.08 -4.76 28.39
N SER A 131 15.75 -5.28 29.57
CA SER A 131 15.98 -4.58 30.84
C SER A 131 17.33 -5.01 31.42
N PRO A 132 18.26 -4.09 31.72
CA PRO A 132 19.55 -4.43 32.35
C PRO A 132 19.39 -5.08 33.72
N THR A 133 18.30 -4.79 34.43
CA THR A 133 18.06 -5.22 35.81
C THR A 133 16.95 -6.25 35.92
N GLY A 134 16.32 -6.65 34.81
CA GLY A 134 15.22 -7.64 34.74
C GLY A 134 13.87 -7.14 35.31
N SER A 135 13.88 -6.45 36.44
CA SER A 135 12.71 -5.96 37.16
C SER A 135 12.61 -4.42 37.25
N GLY A 136 13.60 -3.68 36.75
CA GLY A 136 13.60 -2.22 36.78
C GLY A 136 12.85 -1.57 35.63
N PRO A 137 12.42 -0.30 35.77
CA PRO A 137 11.69 0.45 34.74
C PRO A 137 12.58 0.88 33.57
N GLN A 138 13.89 0.62 33.64
CA GLN A 138 14.85 0.98 32.59
C GLN A 138 14.89 -0.10 31.51
N TYR A 139 14.58 0.31 30.28
CA TYR A 139 14.63 -0.55 29.10
C TYR A 139 15.61 -0.01 28.07
N SER A 140 16.29 -0.92 27.41
CA SER A 140 17.11 -0.65 26.23
C SER A 140 16.41 -1.22 25.00
N MET A 141 16.19 -0.35 24.02
CA MET A 141 15.68 -0.70 22.70
C MET A 141 16.86 -1.11 21.81
N ASN A 142 16.88 -2.37 21.39
CA ASN A 142 17.97 -2.88 20.55
C ASN A 142 17.45 -3.21 19.15
N LEU A 143 18.19 -2.79 18.13
CA LEU A 143 17.94 -3.13 16.73
C LEU A 143 19.15 -3.92 16.19
N TRP A 144 18.91 -5.10 15.63
CA TRP A 144 19.96 -6.03 15.16
C TRP A 144 21.03 -6.33 16.23
N GLY A 145 20.66 -6.25 17.50
CA GLY A 145 21.56 -6.44 18.65
C GLY A 145 22.35 -5.20 19.09
N PHE A 146 22.19 -4.06 18.43
CA PHE A 146 22.78 -2.79 18.85
C PHE A 146 21.78 -1.96 19.66
N SER A 147 22.21 -1.47 20.82
CA SER A 147 21.40 -0.58 21.68
C SER A 147 21.24 0.78 21.01
N LEU A 148 20.02 1.10 20.57
CA LEU A 148 19.67 2.37 19.95
C LEU A 148 19.31 3.45 20.96
N ALA A 149 18.50 3.09 21.95
CA ALA A 149 17.96 4.05 22.91
C ALA A 149 17.71 3.37 24.26
N LYS A 150 18.08 4.06 25.33
CA LYS A 150 17.71 3.69 26.70
C LYS A 150 16.63 4.65 27.17
N PHE A 151 15.55 4.11 27.72
CA PHE A 151 14.43 4.92 28.21
C PHE A 151 13.80 4.28 29.44
N ASP A 152 13.09 5.11 30.20
CA ASP A 152 12.29 4.66 31.33
C ASP A 152 10.86 4.34 30.86
N ALA A 153 10.34 3.17 31.22
CA ALA A 153 8.98 2.74 30.88
C ALA A 153 7.89 3.68 31.43
N LEU A 154 8.16 4.38 32.54
CA LEU A 154 7.25 5.33 33.17
C LEU A 154 7.28 6.71 32.50
N SER A 155 8.25 6.96 31.63
CA SER A 155 8.31 8.21 30.86
C SER A 155 7.25 8.23 29.75
N VAL A 156 6.87 9.42 29.29
CA VAL A 156 5.95 9.58 28.14
C VAL A 156 6.48 8.85 26.90
N VAL A 157 7.79 8.88 26.67
CA VAL A 157 8.44 8.18 25.55
C VAL A 157 8.32 6.67 25.71
N GLY A 158 8.55 6.15 26.91
CA GLY A 158 8.38 4.73 27.22
C GLY A 158 6.94 4.26 27.06
N TRP A 159 5.98 5.04 27.55
CA TRP A 159 4.56 4.77 27.36
C TRP A 159 4.19 4.70 25.87
N ILE A 160 4.63 5.66 25.05
CA ILE A 160 4.40 5.64 23.59
C ILE A 160 5.07 4.42 22.95
N ALA A 161 6.27 4.03 23.38
CA ALA A 161 6.97 2.89 22.83
C ALA A 161 6.23 1.57 23.12
N PHE A 162 5.71 1.38 24.33
CA PHE A 162 4.95 0.17 24.72
C PHE A 162 3.50 0.17 24.19
N HIS A 163 2.87 1.33 24.05
CA HIS A 163 1.50 1.48 23.54
C HIS A 163 1.41 1.90 22.07
N GLY A 164 2.51 1.83 21.32
CA GLY A 164 2.55 2.24 19.91
C GLY A 164 1.56 1.45 19.03
N LEU A 165 1.36 0.17 19.32
CA LEU A 165 0.38 -0.68 18.64
C LEU A 165 -1.08 -0.34 19.03
N ASP A 166 -1.32 0.09 20.27
CA ASP A 166 -2.64 0.55 20.71
C ASP A 166 -3.02 1.86 20.01
N LEU A 167 -2.07 2.80 19.90
CA LEU A 167 -2.24 4.03 19.13
C LEU A 167 -2.55 3.73 17.65
N ALA A 168 -1.81 2.80 17.05
CA ALA A 168 -2.08 2.34 15.68
C ALA A 168 -3.50 1.77 15.53
N ALA A 169 -3.93 0.94 16.48
CA ALA A 169 -5.26 0.33 16.49
C ALA A 169 -6.37 1.38 16.57
N VAL A 170 -6.24 2.40 17.42
CA VAL A 170 -7.21 3.49 17.54
C VAL A 170 -7.35 4.26 16.22
N LEU A 171 -6.23 4.59 15.57
CA LEU A 171 -6.24 5.26 14.27
C LEU A 171 -6.94 4.40 13.20
N VAL A 172 -6.60 3.11 13.13
CA VAL A 172 -7.21 2.18 12.18
C VAL A 172 -8.71 2.03 12.41
N ILE A 173 -9.15 1.86 13.66
CA ILE A 173 -10.58 1.73 14.00
C ILE A 173 -11.35 2.98 13.58
N ALA A 174 -10.86 4.17 13.93
CA ALA A 174 -11.54 5.42 13.59
C ALA A 174 -11.70 5.59 12.06
N GLY A 175 -10.62 5.36 11.31
CA GLY A 175 -10.65 5.50 9.86
C GLY A 175 -11.46 4.39 9.16
N ALA A 176 -11.32 3.13 9.58
CA ALA A 176 -12.05 1.99 9.01
C ALA A 176 -13.56 2.09 9.29
N THR A 177 -13.94 2.49 10.51
CA THR A 177 -15.34 2.71 10.88
C THR A 177 -15.98 3.82 10.04
N TYR A 178 -15.26 4.93 9.81
CA TYR A 178 -15.76 5.99 8.92
C TYR A 178 -16.10 5.46 7.51
N PHE A 179 -15.19 4.70 6.90
CA PHE A 179 -15.44 4.13 5.57
C PHE A 179 -16.54 3.06 5.57
N LEU A 180 -16.63 2.26 6.63
CA LEU A 180 -17.67 1.26 6.80
C LEU A 180 -19.06 1.90 6.89
N VAL A 181 -19.23 2.88 7.80
CA VAL A 181 -20.49 3.62 7.97
C VAL A 181 -20.90 4.34 6.70
N ARG A 182 -19.96 5.03 6.05
CA ARG A 182 -20.22 5.70 4.77
C ARG A 182 -20.70 4.72 3.72
N ARG A 183 -20.06 3.56 3.63
CA ARG A 183 -20.39 2.54 2.65
C ARG A 183 -21.76 1.90 2.90
N MET A 184 -22.18 1.78 4.16
CA MET A 184 -23.53 1.32 4.50
C MET A 184 -24.63 2.36 4.21
N ARG A 185 -24.31 3.66 4.28
CA ARG A 185 -25.28 4.74 4.05
C ARG A 185 -25.51 5.08 2.57
N ASP A 186 -24.50 4.91 1.72
CA ASP A 186 -24.59 5.25 0.29
C ASP A 186 -25.36 4.16 -0.51
N ARG A 187 -26.69 4.32 -0.67
CA ARG A 187 -27.59 3.39 -1.38
C ARG A 187 -27.30 3.20 -2.89
N GLU A 188 -26.72 4.21 -3.56
CA GLU A 188 -26.33 4.11 -4.99
C GLU A 188 -25.20 3.11 -5.26
N ALA A 189 -24.47 2.71 -4.23
CA ALA A 189 -23.38 1.76 -4.39
C ALA A 189 -23.84 0.30 -4.41
N GLY A 190 -25.12 -0.02 -4.19
CA GLY A 190 -25.60 -1.40 -4.05
C GLY A 190 -25.60 -2.25 -5.33
N THR A 191 -25.74 -1.64 -6.51
CA THR A 191 -26.07 -2.35 -7.76
C THR A 191 -24.88 -2.94 -8.54
N GLY A 192 -23.64 -2.80 -8.03
CA GLY A 192 -22.44 -3.36 -8.65
C GLY A 192 -21.39 -3.89 -7.67
N GLN A 193 -21.77 -4.10 -6.40
CA GLN A 193 -20.83 -4.41 -5.34
C GLN A 193 -20.45 -5.89 -5.24
N ARG A 194 -19.15 -6.18 -5.33
CA ARG A 194 -18.59 -7.42 -4.79
C ARG A 194 -18.42 -7.25 -3.28
N PHE A 195 -19.50 -7.46 -2.53
CA PHE A 195 -19.57 -7.30 -1.06
C PHE A 195 -18.31 -7.84 -0.36
N GLY A 196 -17.90 -9.07 -0.69
CA GLY A 196 -16.71 -9.69 -0.12
C GLY A 196 -15.40 -8.94 -0.41
N TYR A 197 -15.19 -8.43 -1.64
CA TYR A 197 -13.89 -7.82 -2.00
C TYR A 197 -13.68 -6.42 -1.42
N ASP A 198 -14.77 -5.72 -1.09
CA ASP A 198 -14.72 -4.35 -0.60
C ASP A 198 -14.94 -4.23 0.92
N LEU A 199 -15.69 -5.15 1.54
CA LEU A 199 -16.02 -5.10 2.96
C LEU A 199 -15.04 -5.89 3.83
N VAL A 200 -14.64 -7.09 3.39
CA VAL A 200 -13.72 -7.97 4.14
C VAL A 200 -12.43 -7.24 4.55
N PRO A 201 -11.78 -6.43 3.68
CA PRO A 201 -10.59 -5.68 4.08
C PRO A 201 -10.81 -4.72 5.26
N LEU A 202 -11.96 -4.04 5.30
CA LEU A 202 -12.27 -3.08 6.38
C LEU A 202 -12.60 -3.81 7.68
N LEU A 203 -13.38 -4.90 7.60
CA LEU A 203 -13.70 -5.73 8.76
C LEU A 203 -12.46 -6.39 9.34
N ALA A 204 -11.56 -6.92 8.50
CA ALA A 204 -10.30 -7.51 8.94
C ALA A 204 -9.44 -6.52 9.72
N LEU A 205 -9.30 -5.28 9.24
CA LEU A 205 -8.57 -4.22 9.95
C LEU A 205 -9.21 -3.88 11.31
N ILE A 206 -10.53 -3.80 11.38
CA ILE A 206 -11.25 -3.56 12.65
C ILE A 206 -11.06 -4.75 13.60
N ILE A 207 -11.22 -5.99 13.14
CA ILE A 207 -11.07 -7.20 13.97
C ILE A 207 -9.66 -7.27 14.55
N ILE A 208 -8.62 -7.08 13.73
CA ILE A 208 -7.23 -7.06 14.21
C ILE A 208 -7.02 -5.97 15.26
N SER A 209 -7.50 -4.76 14.98
CA SER A 209 -7.29 -3.61 15.88
C SER A 209 -8.04 -3.78 17.21
N VAL A 210 -9.29 -4.24 17.17
CA VAL A 210 -10.11 -4.48 18.38
C VAL A 210 -9.54 -5.63 19.19
N THR A 211 -9.20 -6.76 18.56
CA THR A 211 -8.59 -7.90 19.29
C THR A 211 -7.24 -7.53 19.88
N GLY A 212 -6.44 -6.68 19.22
CA GLY A 212 -5.19 -6.15 19.76
C GLY A 212 -5.40 -5.30 21.00
N LEU A 213 -6.34 -4.34 20.95
CA LEU A 213 -6.68 -3.52 22.13
C LEU A 213 -7.26 -4.37 23.28
N LEU A 214 -8.00 -5.43 22.97
CA LEU A 214 -8.53 -6.35 23.97
C LEU A 214 -7.42 -7.13 24.70
N LEU A 215 -6.25 -7.34 24.10
CA LEU A 215 -5.10 -7.93 24.80
C LEU A 215 -4.57 -6.97 25.88
N THR A 216 -4.41 -5.70 25.53
CA THR A 216 -4.01 -4.64 26.49
C THR A 216 -5.09 -4.47 27.57
N PHE A 217 -6.36 -4.50 27.19
CA PHE A 217 -7.45 -4.45 28.16
C PHE A 217 -7.43 -5.65 29.12
N SER A 218 -7.22 -6.86 28.60
CA SER A 218 -7.14 -8.08 29.41
C SER A 218 -5.97 -8.04 30.38
N SER A 219 -4.79 -7.59 29.95
CA SER A 219 -3.61 -7.51 30.82
C SER A 219 -3.76 -6.46 31.93
N VAL A 220 -4.34 -5.29 31.61
CA VAL A 220 -4.46 -4.17 32.56
C VAL A 220 -5.66 -4.33 33.50
N PHE A 221 -6.84 -4.68 32.99
CA PHE A 221 -8.09 -4.66 33.76
C PHE A 221 -8.52 -6.04 34.25
N LEU A 222 -8.27 -7.09 33.47
CA LEU A 222 -8.66 -8.46 33.81
C LEU A 222 -7.53 -9.27 34.44
N HIS A 223 -6.38 -8.64 34.73
CA HIS A 223 -5.20 -9.29 35.28
C HIS A 223 -4.79 -10.54 34.46
N GLY A 224 -4.94 -10.48 33.14
CA GLY A 224 -4.65 -11.58 32.21
C GLY A 224 -5.79 -12.57 31.98
N GLY A 225 -6.98 -12.34 32.54
CA GLY A 225 -8.16 -13.16 32.31
C GLY A 225 -8.50 -13.28 30.82
N GLY A 226 -8.49 -14.50 30.28
CA GLY A 226 -8.78 -14.79 28.87
C GLY A 226 -7.68 -14.37 27.88
N TYR A 227 -6.51 -13.92 28.35
CA TYR A 227 -5.44 -13.38 27.50
C TYR A 227 -4.98 -14.38 26.43
N GLN A 228 -4.78 -15.66 26.81
CA GLN A 228 -4.31 -16.69 25.86
C GLN A 228 -5.31 -16.92 24.73
N PHE A 229 -6.61 -16.97 25.03
CA PHE A 229 -7.65 -17.12 24.01
C PHE A 229 -7.67 -15.91 23.06
N LEU A 230 -7.65 -14.69 23.62
CA LEU A 230 -7.59 -13.46 22.84
C LEU A 230 -6.31 -13.40 21.97
N ALA A 231 -5.17 -13.89 22.48
CA ALA A 231 -3.91 -13.87 21.77
C ALA A 231 -3.94 -14.79 20.54
N VAL A 232 -4.50 -16.00 20.70
CA VAL A 232 -4.71 -16.93 19.58
C VAL A 232 -5.69 -16.35 18.56
N LEU A 233 -6.80 -15.75 19.02
CA LEU A 233 -7.80 -15.12 18.15
C LEU A 233 -7.19 -13.96 17.35
N HIS A 234 -6.44 -13.08 18.02
CA HIS A 234 -5.74 -11.96 17.40
C HIS A 234 -4.70 -12.45 16.39
N MET A 235 -3.88 -13.42 16.77
CA MET A 235 -2.89 -14.04 15.89
C MET A 235 -3.53 -14.62 14.64
N ALA A 236 -4.61 -15.39 14.78
CA ALA A 236 -5.34 -15.95 13.65
C ALA A 236 -5.88 -14.83 12.72
N ALA A 237 -6.47 -13.78 13.28
CA ALA A 237 -6.96 -12.64 12.51
C ALA A 237 -5.84 -11.95 11.71
N VAL A 238 -4.68 -11.72 12.33
CA VAL A 238 -3.52 -11.12 11.67
C VAL A 238 -2.98 -12.03 10.56
N VAL A 239 -2.67 -13.29 10.88
CA VAL A 239 -2.11 -14.25 9.93
C VAL A 239 -3.00 -14.41 8.71
N LEU A 240 -4.30 -14.67 8.91
CA LEU A 240 -5.25 -14.82 7.80
C LEU A 240 -5.34 -13.55 6.94
N THR A 241 -5.28 -12.37 7.56
CA THR A 241 -5.30 -11.09 6.84
C THR A 241 -4.02 -10.88 6.02
N LEU A 242 -2.85 -11.22 6.55
CA LEU A 242 -1.58 -11.14 5.82
C LEU A 242 -1.57 -12.11 4.62
N LEU A 243 -2.09 -13.33 4.79
CA LEU A 243 -2.22 -14.29 3.68
C LEU A 243 -3.19 -13.80 2.59
N TYR A 244 -4.26 -13.11 2.99
CA TYR A 244 -5.25 -12.55 2.07
C TYR A 244 -4.75 -11.30 1.31
N LEU A 245 -3.93 -10.46 1.95
CA LEU A 245 -3.47 -9.15 1.46
C LEU A 245 -2.98 -9.15 -0.01
N PRO A 246 -2.08 -10.04 -0.47
CA PRO A 246 -1.58 -10.00 -1.86
C PRO A 246 -2.64 -10.36 -2.92
N PHE A 247 -3.71 -11.04 -2.52
CA PHE A 247 -4.78 -11.50 -3.41
C PHE A 247 -6.06 -10.65 -3.30
N GLY A 248 -6.15 -9.83 -2.26
CA GLY A 248 -7.27 -8.92 -2.04
C GLY A 248 -7.08 -7.53 -2.66
N LYS A 249 -7.99 -6.63 -2.28
CA LYS A 249 -7.97 -5.23 -2.71
C LYS A 249 -6.69 -4.51 -2.28
N PHE A 250 -6.06 -4.90 -1.18
CA PHE A 250 -4.85 -4.27 -0.64
C PHE A 250 -3.63 -4.36 -1.55
N PHE A 251 -3.62 -5.21 -2.58
CA PHE A 251 -2.52 -5.23 -3.56
C PHE A 251 -2.24 -3.87 -4.22
N HIS A 252 -3.24 -2.98 -4.28
CA HIS A 252 -3.05 -1.61 -4.76
C HIS A 252 -1.98 -0.83 -3.97
N ILE A 253 -1.73 -1.19 -2.70
CA ILE A 253 -0.68 -0.60 -1.86
C ILE A 253 0.69 -0.83 -2.49
N ALA A 254 0.95 -2.06 -2.96
CA ALA A 254 2.20 -2.41 -3.65
C ALA A 254 2.33 -1.75 -5.03
N GLN A 255 1.21 -1.51 -5.72
CA GLN A 255 1.21 -0.85 -7.03
C GLN A 255 1.42 0.67 -6.96
N ARG A 256 0.99 1.31 -5.87
CA ARG A 256 0.93 2.78 -5.74
C ARG A 256 2.29 3.47 -5.96
N PRO A 257 3.45 2.95 -5.49
CA PRO A 257 4.76 3.51 -5.80
C PRO A 257 5.05 3.62 -7.31
N ALA A 258 4.55 2.69 -8.13
CA ALA A 258 4.75 2.76 -9.58
C ALA A 258 3.99 3.95 -10.22
N ALA A 259 2.90 4.42 -9.60
CA ALA A 259 2.20 5.60 -10.05
C ALA A 259 3.03 6.88 -9.85
N VAL A 260 3.91 6.93 -8.84
CA VAL A 260 4.86 8.04 -8.64
C VAL A 260 5.85 8.11 -9.80
N GLY A 261 6.39 6.98 -10.23
CA GLY A 261 7.29 6.92 -11.39
C GLY A 261 6.65 7.48 -12.67
N MET A 262 5.34 7.30 -12.85
CA MET A 262 4.62 7.90 -13.97
C MET A 262 4.42 9.40 -13.87
N GLN A 263 4.10 9.89 -12.69
CA GLN A 263 3.99 11.33 -12.48
C GLN A 263 5.35 12.00 -12.70
N LEU A 264 6.43 11.34 -12.27
CA LEU A 264 7.79 11.80 -12.54
C LEU A 264 8.09 11.80 -14.04
N PHE A 265 7.79 10.72 -14.76
CA PHE A 265 7.95 10.66 -16.21
C PHE A 265 7.21 11.81 -16.91
N LYS A 266 5.91 12.00 -16.59
CA LYS A 266 5.12 13.11 -17.16
C LYS A 266 5.68 14.50 -16.81
N TYR A 267 6.24 14.65 -15.62
CA TYR A 267 6.82 15.92 -15.18
C TYR A 267 8.14 16.24 -15.87
N THR A 268 8.98 15.23 -16.11
CA THR A 268 10.30 15.39 -16.75
C THR A 268 10.22 15.47 -18.26
N GLU A 269 9.15 14.96 -18.85
CA GLU A 269 8.91 15.00 -20.30
C GLU A 269 8.38 16.37 -20.73
N HIS A 270 9.28 17.28 -21.07
CA HIS A 270 8.98 18.53 -21.77
C HIS A 270 9.09 18.31 -23.28
N GLY A 271 8.20 17.49 -23.83
CA GLY A 271 8.15 17.18 -25.25
C GLY A 271 7.21 18.08 -26.05
N SER A 272 7.31 18.01 -27.37
CA SER A 272 6.30 18.55 -28.27
C SER A 272 4.92 17.98 -27.92
N VAL A 273 3.89 18.80 -28.10
CA VAL A 273 2.50 18.37 -27.91
C VAL A 273 1.99 17.79 -29.21
N GLN A 274 1.37 16.61 -29.15
CA GLN A 274 0.77 15.98 -30.30
C GLN A 274 -0.56 16.67 -30.66
N PRO A 275 -0.71 17.22 -31.88
CA PRO A 275 -1.98 17.76 -32.34
C PRO A 275 -2.97 16.64 -32.71
N CYS A 276 -4.27 16.94 -32.56
CA CYS A 276 -5.34 16.05 -32.97
C CYS A 276 -5.42 15.92 -34.50
N ARG A 277 -5.48 14.68 -35.00
CA ARG A 277 -5.61 14.40 -36.44
C ARG A 277 -6.86 15.02 -37.09
N VAL A 278 -7.92 15.25 -36.30
CA VAL A 278 -9.21 15.73 -36.81
C VAL A 278 -9.36 17.25 -36.68
N CYS A 279 -9.04 17.81 -35.51
CA CYS A 279 -9.32 19.22 -35.20
C CYS A 279 -8.08 20.07 -34.91
N GLY A 280 -6.87 19.52 -35.01
CA GLY A 280 -5.61 20.24 -34.74
C GLY A 280 -5.33 20.55 -33.26
N GLU A 281 -6.34 20.56 -32.40
CA GLU A 281 -6.20 20.83 -30.95
C GLU A 281 -5.16 19.93 -30.27
N PRO A 282 -4.39 20.44 -29.30
CA PRO A 282 -3.40 19.67 -28.55
C PRO A 282 -4.06 18.53 -27.77
N ILE A 283 -3.49 17.32 -27.87
CA ILE A 283 -3.95 16.13 -27.13
C ILE A 283 -3.20 16.00 -25.80
N ASP A 284 -1.90 15.69 -25.88
CA ASP A 284 -0.97 15.48 -24.77
C ASP A 284 0.44 15.47 -25.38
N THR A 285 1.48 15.32 -24.56
CA THR A 285 2.86 15.14 -25.01
C THR A 285 3.00 13.98 -26.00
N THR A 286 3.85 14.15 -27.03
CA THR A 286 4.12 13.10 -28.03
C THR A 286 4.53 11.78 -27.36
N ALA A 287 5.39 11.85 -26.35
CA ALA A 287 5.83 10.67 -25.59
C ALA A 287 4.67 9.93 -24.90
N TYR A 288 3.66 10.64 -24.40
CA TYR A 288 2.47 10.02 -23.81
C TYR A 288 1.59 9.35 -24.87
N VAL A 289 1.36 10.03 -26.00
CA VAL A 289 0.58 9.49 -27.14
C VAL A 289 1.24 8.23 -27.69
N GLU A 290 2.55 8.25 -27.92
CA GLU A 290 3.32 7.10 -28.40
C GLU A 290 3.31 5.95 -27.40
N ASN A 291 3.38 6.24 -26.11
CA ASN A 291 3.31 5.22 -25.06
C ASN A 291 1.96 4.49 -25.08
N LEU A 292 0.86 5.24 -25.18
CA LEU A 292 -0.49 4.68 -25.28
C LEU A 292 -0.66 3.90 -26.59
N ARG A 293 -0.19 4.44 -27.72
CA ARG A 293 -0.21 3.77 -29.02
C ARG A 293 0.57 2.45 -28.99
N GLY A 294 1.81 2.47 -28.48
CA GLY A 294 2.63 1.28 -28.33
C GLY A 294 2.00 0.24 -27.41
N THR A 295 1.35 0.66 -26.32
CA THR A 295 0.60 -0.26 -25.43
C THR A 295 -0.54 -0.94 -26.18
N MET A 296 -1.27 -0.23 -27.03
CA MET A 296 -2.37 -0.80 -27.82
C MET A 296 -1.87 -1.76 -28.91
N GLN A 297 -0.71 -1.48 -29.49
CA GLN A 297 -0.03 -2.37 -30.44
C GLN A 297 0.43 -3.66 -29.74
N ASP A 298 1.08 -3.55 -28.57
CA ASP A 298 1.50 -4.71 -27.78
C ASP A 298 0.31 -5.60 -27.37
N LEU A 299 -0.85 -4.98 -27.10
CA LEU A 299 -2.11 -5.67 -26.80
C LEU A 299 -2.86 -6.18 -28.05
N LYS A 300 -2.35 -5.90 -29.26
CA LYS A 300 -2.97 -6.26 -30.55
C LYS A 300 -4.43 -5.83 -30.67
N LEU A 301 -4.76 -4.63 -30.17
CA LEU A 301 -6.14 -4.15 -30.16
C LEU A 301 -6.65 -3.72 -31.55
N GLY A 302 -5.77 -3.36 -32.49
CA GLY A 302 -6.14 -3.06 -33.88
C GLY A 302 -6.71 -1.64 -34.13
N PHE A 303 -6.69 -0.76 -33.13
CA PHE A 303 -7.20 0.62 -33.23
C PHE A 303 -6.27 1.66 -32.58
N ASP A 304 -4.96 1.46 -32.67
CA ASP A 304 -3.92 2.36 -32.13
C ASP A 304 -3.97 3.78 -32.73
N GLN A 305 -4.45 3.91 -33.97
CA GLN A 305 -4.69 5.20 -34.64
C GLN A 305 -5.69 6.09 -33.89
N VAL A 306 -6.61 5.51 -33.12
CA VAL A 306 -7.59 6.25 -32.33
C VAL A 306 -6.92 7.10 -31.26
N VAL A 307 -5.69 6.77 -30.84
CA VAL A 307 -4.92 7.55 -29.86
C VAL A 307 -4.60 8.96 -30.38
N LEU A 308 -4.46 9.14 -31.71
CA LEU A 308 -4.16 10.41 -32.38
C LEU A 308 -5.37 11.37 -32.46
N THR A 309 -6.50 11.00 -31.84
CA THR A 309 -7.73 11.79 -31.81
C THR A 309 -8.04 12.26 -30.39
N CYS A 310 -8.38 13.54 -30.22
CA CYS A 310 -8.69 14.10 -28.91
C CYS A 310 -10.00 13.53 -28.32
N PRO A 311 -10.21 13.58 -26.98
CA PRO A 311 -11.42 13.06 -26.34
C PRO A 311 -12.73 13.65 -26.88
N ARG A 312 -12.73 14.92 -27.31
CA ARG A 312 -13.89 15.58 -27.92
C ARG A 312 -14.28 14.93 -29.25
N CYS A 313 -13.33 14.82 -30.18
CA CYS A 313 -13.57 14.20 -31.49
C CYS A 313 -13.95 12.71 -31.36
N LYS A 314 -13.38 11.98 -30.39
CA LYS A 314 -13.81 10.61 -30.07
C LYS A 314 -15.28 10.53 -29.65
N ARG A 315 -15.71 11.44 -28.77
CA ARG A 315 -17.12 11.50 -28.33
C ARG A 315 -18.06 11.86 -29.48
N LEU A 316 -17.67 12.78 -30.35
CA LEU A 316 -18.44 13.16 -31.54
C LEU A 316 -18.57 11.98 -32.52
N ALA A 317 -17.46 11.32 -32.86
CA ALA A 317 -17.47 10.15 -33.74
C ALA A 317 -18.34 9.01 -33.17
N ARG A 318 -18.22 8.72 -31.87
CA ARG A 318 -19.09 7.74 -31.19
C ARG A 318 -20.56 8.16 -31.23
N GLY A 319 -20.87 9.44 -31.01
CA GLY A 319 -22.24 9.96 -31.05
C GLY A 319 -22.84 9.88 -32.45
N GLN A 320 -22.07 10.18 -33.48
CA GLN A 320 -22.47 10.02 -34.88
C GLN A 320 -22.74 8.55 -35.21
N ALA A 321 -21.80 7.64 -34.89
CA ALA A 321 -21.97 6.20 -35.08
C ALA A 321 -23.20 5.67 -34.35
N TYR A 322 -23.43 6.07 -33.10
CA TYR A 322 -24.63 5.69 -32.35
C TYR A 322 -25.91 6.17 -33.03
N ARG A 323 -25.93 7.41 -33.55
CA ARG A 323 -27.08 7.95 -34.29
C ARG A 323 -27.33 7.17 -35.59
N THR A 324 -26.29 6.80 -36.32
CA THR A 324 -26.39 6.15 -37.63
C THR A 324 -26.61 4.64 -37.56
N GLU A 325 -26.08 3.95 -36.54
CA GLU A 325 -26.10 2.49 -36.45
C GLU A 325 -27.12 1.97 -35.46
N VAL A 326 -27.34 2.68 -34.33
CA VAL A 326 -28.22 2.19 -33.25
C VAL A 326 -29.59 2.87 -33.26
N LYS A 327 -29.64 4.15 -33.62
CA LYS A 327 -30.88 4.95 -33.67
C LYS A 327 -31.48 5.12 -35.06
N ARG A 328 -31.00 4.43 -36.08
CA ARG A 328 -31.63 4.46 -37.42
C ARG A 328 -33.04 3.86 -37.31
N GLY A 329 -34.07 4.72 -37.32
CA GLY A 329 -35.48 4.29 -37.27
C GLY A 329 -36.27 4.72 -36.04
N PHE A 330 -35.69 5.52 -35.13
CA PHE A 330 -36.46 6.38 -34.22
C PHE A 330 -36.42 7.83 -34.71
#